data_AF-A0AAD4KG19-F1
#
_entry.id   AF-A0AAD4KG19-F1
#
_cell.length_a   1.000
_cell.length_b   1.000
_cell.length_c   1.000
_cell.angle_alpha   90.00
_cell.angle_beta   90.00
_cell.angle_gamma   90.00
#
_symmetry.space_group_name_H-M   'P 1'
#
loop_
_entity.id
_entity.type
_entity.pdbx_description
1 polymer ?
#
loop_
_entity_poly.entity_id
_entity_poly.type
_entity_poly.pdbx_seq_one_letter_code
_entity_poly.pdbx_strand_id
1 'polypeptide(L)' 'TFTYKMIDNIFISADVFISTGKSTANPCPIMLYIHAGGWTGGSRANFSTPLFMEFLKRGFVVVSIDYR' A
#
# COMPACT_ATOMS: atom_id res chain seq x y z
N THR A 1 -6.86 3.31 5.41
CA THR A 1 -6.61 1.88 5.68
C THR A 1 -7.86 1.09 5.37
N PHE A 2 -7.72 -0.09 4.78
CA PHE A 2 -8.81 -1.00 4.44
C PHE A 2 -8.45 -2.42 4.85
N THR A 3 -9.39 -3.19 5.36
CA THR A 3 -9.23 -4.65 5.50
C THR A 3 -9.60 -5.31 4.18
N TYR A 4 -8.67 -6.02 3.56
CA TYR A 4 -8.95 -6.72 2.29
C TYR A 4 -9.17 -8.22 2.49
N LYS A 5 -8.78 -8.77 3.63
CA LYS A 5 -9.03 -10.18 3.97
C LYS A 5 -9.16 -10.36 5.48
N MET A 6 -10.05 -11.25 5.90
CA MET A 6 -10.14 -11.74 7.27
C MET A 6 -10.01 -13.25 7.26
N ILE A 7 -9.14 -13.81 8.11
CA ILE A 7 -8.95 -15.25 8.25
C ILE A 7 -8.61 -15.54 9.71
N ASP A 8 -9.32 -16.47 10.34
CA ASP A 8 -9.08 -16.87 11.74
C ASP A 8 -9.02 -15.66 12.71
N ASN A 9 -9.95 -14.71 12.53
CA ASN A 9 -10.02 -13.42 13.25
C ASN A 9 -8.81 -12.49 13.06
N ILE A 10 -7.91 -12.79 12.13
CA ILE A 10 -6.80 -11.91 11.73
C ILE A 10 -7.26 -11.04 10.57
N PHE A 11 -7.19 -9.72 10.76
CA PHE A 11 -7.43 -8.72 9.73
C PHE A 11 -6.16 -8.48 8.94
N ILE A 12 -6.19 -8.74 7.63
CA ILE A 12 -5.10 -8.43 6.72
C ILE A 12 -5.45 -7.12 6.02
N SER A 13 -4.63 -6.09 6.28
CA SER A 13 -4.95 -4.69 5.99
C SER A 13 -4.08 -4.12 4.87
N ALA A 14 -4.61 -3.08 4.22
CA ALA A 14 -3.96 -2.30 3.18
C ALA A 14 -4.04 -0.80 3.49
N ASP A 15 -2.93 -0.10 3.33
CA ASP A 15 -2.87 1.36 3.33
C ASP A 15 -2.79 1.87 1.90
N VAL A 16 -3.69 2.79 1.56
CA VAL A 16 -3.80 3.37 0.22
C VAL A 16 -3.40 4.83 0.29
N PHE A 17 -2.40 5.21 -0.49
CA PHE A 17 -1.86 6.56 -0.57
C PHE A 17 -2.19 7.14 -1.94
N ILE A 18 -2.72 8.37 -1.95
CA ILE A 18 -3.14 9.09 -3.14
C ILE A 18 -2.59 10.52 -3.07
N SER A 19 -2.09 11.05 -4.19
CA SER A 19 -1.63 12.44 -4.28
C SER A 19 -2.81 13.41 -4.22
N THR A 20 -2.72 14.45 -3.38
CA THR A 20 -3.81 15.39 -3.04
C THR A 20 -4.27 16.30 -4.18
N GLY A 21 -3.73 16.17 -5.40
CA GLY A 21 -4.11 16.96 -6.57
C GLY A 21 -4.59 16.16 -7.79
N LYS A 22 -4.65 14.83 -7.72
CA LYS A 22 -5.13 14.01 -8.85
C LYS A 22 -6.61 13.68 -8.69
N SER A 23 -7.38 13.96 -9.74
CA SER A 23 -8.74 13.46 -9.88
C SER A 23 -8.73 11.93 -9.95
N THR A 24 -9.54 11.28 -9.11
CA THR A 24 -9.79 9.83 -9.13
C THR A 24 -10.73 9.42 -10.28
N ALA A 25 -11.19 10.36 -11.09
CA ALA A 25 -12.14 10.11 -12.18
C ALA A 25 -11.53 9.33 -13.36
N ASN A 26 -10.21 9.29 -13.48
CA ASN A 26 -9.50 8.54 -14.53
C ASN A 26 -8.78 7.33 -13.94
N PRO A 27 -8.73 6.19 -14.66
CA PRO A 27 -7.90 5.05 -14.29
C PRO A 27 -6.45 5.49 -14.04
N CYS A 28 -5.88 5.06 -12.93
CA CYS A 28 -4.50 5.32 -12.55
C CYS A 28 -3.76 4.00 -12.33
N PRO A 29 -2.45 3.96 -12.63
CA PRO A 29 -1.66 2.77 -12.33
C PRO A 29 -1.48 2.59 -10.82
N ILE A 30 -1.39 1.34 -10.38
CA ILE A 30 -1.21 0.98 -8.97
C ILE A 30 0.21 0.45 -8.76
N MET A 31 0.88 0.98 -7.74
CA MET A 31 2.08 0.36 -7.17
C MET A 31 1.67 -0.43 -5.94
N LEU A 32 1.59 -1.75 -6.05
CA LEU A 32 1.39 -2.65 -4.92
C LEU A 32 2.72 -2.92 -4.24
N TYR A 33 2.83 -2.54 -2.97
CA TYR A 33 3.99 -2.74 -2.12
C TYR A 33 3.73 -3.86 -1.13
N ILE A 34 4.67 -4.81 -1.08
CA ILE A 34 4.71 -5.92 -0.13
C ILE A 34 6.02 -5.78 0.63
N HIS A 35 5.94 -5.60 1.94
CA HIS A 35 7.12 -5.41 2.76
C HIS A 35 8.01 -6.65 2.78
N ALA A 36 9.30 -6.47 3.07
CA ALA A 36 10.21 -7.58 3.35
C ALA A 36 10.03 -8.07 4.81
N GLY A 37 10.91 -8.97 5.25
CA GLY A 37 10.89 -9.53 6.60
C GLY A 37 11.01 -11.05 6.65
N GLY A 38 11.54 -11.65 5.58
CA GLY A 38 11.87 -13.08 5.53
C GLY A 38 10.68 -14.02 5.77
N TRP A 39 9.46 -13.56 5.50
CA TRP A 39 8.21 -14.26 5.84
C TRP A 39 8.00 -14.54 7.33
N THR A 40 8.76 -13.88 8.22
CA THR A 40 8.65 -14.04 9.67
C THR A 40 8.20 -12.77 10.38
N GLY A 41 8.11 -11.64 9.68
CA GLY A 41 7.66 -10.38 10.26
C GLY A 41 7.65 -9.23 9.27
N GLY A 42 7.54 -8.02 9.81
CA GLY A 42 7.31 -6.78 9.06
C GLY A 42 5.83 -6.38 9.08
N SER A 43 5.55 -5.22 8.49
CA SER A 43 4.20 -4.69 8.38
C SER A 43 4.10 -3.76 7.17
N ARG A 44 2.88 -3.46 6.74
CA ARG A 44 2.58 -2.45 5.71
C ARG A 44 3.12 -1.05 6.02
N ALA A 45 3.58 -0.78 7.25
CA ALA A 45 4.23 0.47 7.64
C ALA A 45 5.76 0.48 7.38
N ASN A 46 6.37 -0.68 7.10
CA ASN A 46 7.80 -0.81 6.83
C ASN A 46 8.13 -0.49 5.36
N PHE A 47 7.84 0.73 4.92
CA PHE A 47 8.13 1.19 3.56
C PHE A 47 9.13 2.35 3.51
N SER A 48 9.71 2.57 2.34
CA SER A 48 10.57 3.73 2.07
C SER A 48 9.72 4.93 1.63
N THR A 49 9.63 5.97 2.47
CA THR A 49 8.91 7.20 2.15
C THR A 49 9.39 7.85 0.85
N PRO A 50 10.71 7.99 0.56
CA PRO A 50 11.19 8.53 -0.71
C PRO A 50 10.67 7.77 -1.93
N LEU A 51 10.63 6.43 -1.85
CA LEU A 51 10.12 5.59 -2.94
C LEU A 51 8.63 5.85 -3.18
N PHE A 52 7.82 5.83 -2.12
CA PHE A 52 6.37 6.06 -2.22
C PHE A 52 6.08 7.45 -2.80
N MET A 53 6.82 8.48 -2.35
CA MET A 53 6.66 9.84 -2.86
C MET A 53 6.99 9.95 -4.35
N GLU A 54 7.96 9.20 -4.86
CA GLU A 54 8.28 9.21 -6.29
C GLU A 54 7.14 8.65 -7.15
N PHE A 55 6.54 7.53 -6.73
CA PHE A 55 5.39 6.95 -7.41
C PHE A 55 4.15 7.84 -7.31
N LEU A 56 3.90 8.45 -6.15
CA LEU A 56 2.81 9.42 -5.96
C LEU A 56 2.98 10.66 -6.84
N LYS A 57 4.21 11.16 -7.05
CA LYS A 57 4.51 12.28 -7.96
C LYS A 57 4.26 11.93 -9.42
N ARG A 58 4.62 10.71 -9.84
CA ARG A 58 4.26 10.16 -11.17
C ARG A 58 2.77 9.84 -11.27
N GLY A 59 2.10 9.86 -10.12
CA GLY A 59 0.67 9.77 -9.95
C GLY A 59 0.12 8.38 -10.17
N PHE A 60 0.87 7.42 -9.63
CA PHE A 60 0.36 6.12 -9.21
C PHE A 60 -0.45 6.28 -7.93
N VAL A 61 -1.38 5.36 -7.73
CA VAL A 61 -1.90 5.05 -6.39
C VAL A 61 -0.95 4.03 -5.76
N VAL A 62 -0.49 4.31 -4.55
CA VAL A 62 0.39 3.39 -3.82
C VAL A 62 -0.45 2.61 -2.82
N VAL A 63 -0.33 1.28 -2.83
CA VAL A 63 -1.03 0.39 -1.91
C VAL A 63 -0.01 -0.46 -1.17
N SER A 64 0.06 -0.34 0.15
CA SER A 64 0.94 -1.14 1.01
C SER A 64 0.11 -2.16 1.79
N ILE A 65 0.48 -3.44 1.76
CA ILE A 65 -0.31 -4.52 2.39
C ILE A 65 0.44 -5.23 3.50
N ASP A 66 -0.31 -5.72 4.48
CA ASP A 66 0.17 -6.76 5.39
C ASP A 66 0.04 -8.14 4.73
N TYR A 67 0.80 -9.12 5.21
CA TYR A 67 0.60 -10.53 4.90
C TYR A 67 0.91 -11.40 6.13
N ARG A 68 0.60 -12.70 6.05
CA ARG A 68 0.91 -13.70 7.09
C ARG A 68 2.13 -14.52 6.70
#